data_AF-A0A7J2R8W2-F1
#
_entry.id   AF-A0A7J2R8W2-F1
#
_cell.length_a   1.000
_cell.length_b   1.000
_cell.length_c   1.000
_cell.angle_alpha   90.00
_cell.angle_beta   90.00
_cell.angle_gamma   90.00
#
_symmetry.space_group_name_H-M   'P 1'
#
loop_
_entity.id
_entity.type
_entity.pdbx_description
1 polymer ?
#
loop_
_entity_poly.entity_id
_entity_poly.type
_entity_poly.pdbx_seq_one_letter_code
_entity_poly.pdbx_strand_id
1 'polypeptide(L)'
;MRKKSSPLFIAILESGKQYIGGNNYSNPKWKEINEKVIKIFFRLPDENLFVLHNYEKYLYLIEGSKDFLVDIRLKDVKEKTKSKVENIYFMGLKNGIVDSYRVSIFKKSNDRYKIGDITKRQYKWEDIQNKYTGWK
;
A
#
# COMPACT_ATOMS: atom_id res chain seq x y z
N MET A 1 21.72 5.64 -18.38
CA MET A 1 21.50 5.60 -16.91
C MET A 1 20.14 4.96 -16.64
N ARG A 2 20.06 3.88 -15.83
CA ARG A 2 18.76 3.34 -15.38
C ARG A 2 18.10 4.39 -14.47
N LYS A 3 16.93 4.90 -14.86
CA LYS A 3 16.12 5.83 -14.05
C LYS A 3 15.90 5.18 -12.67
N LYS A 4 16.38 5.78 -11.58
CA LYS A 4 16.06 5.31 -10.22
C LYS A 4 14.53 5.32 -10.11
N SER A 5 13.94 4.17 -9.77
CA SER A 5 12.50 4.07 -9.55
C SER A 5 12.10 5.00 -8.42
N SER A 6 11.12 5.89 -8.66
CA SER A 6 10.66 6.87 -7.69
C SER A 6 10.02 6.16 -6.47
N PRO A 7 9.96 6.80 -5.30
CA PRO A 7 9.35 6.18 -4.12
C PRO A 7 7.84 5.96 -4.32
N LEU A 8 7.28 4.96 -3.64
CA LEU A 8 5.84 4.75 -3.60
C LEU A 8 5.12 5.76 -2.71
N PHE A 9 5.80 6.27 -1.70
CA PHE A 9 5.26 7.36 -0.92
C PHE A 9 6.35 8.23 -0.32
N ILE A 10 5.95 9.45 0.04
CA ILE A 10 6.71 10.35 0.89
C ILE A 10 5.80 10.71 2.06
N ALA A 11 6.26 10.46 3.28
CA ALA A 11 5.55 10.86 4.50
C ALA A 11 6.26 12.07 5.11
N ILE A 12 5.48 13.06 5.49
CA ILE A 12 5.95 14.19 6.31
C ILE A 12 5.69 13.81 7.75
N LEU A 13 6.75 13.88 8.57
CA LEU A 13 6.73 13.52 9.97
C LEU A 13 6.46 14.77 10.83
N GLU A 14 6.07 14.58 12.09
CA GLU A 14 5.76 15.67 13.02
C GLU A 14 6.95 16.62 13.25
N SER A 15 8.19 16.13 13.18
CA SER A 15 9.43 16.91 13.20
C SER A 15 9.69 17.73 11.93
N GLY A 16 8.83 17.62 10.91
CA GLY A 16 9.02 18.22 9.59
C GLY A 16 9.95 17.43 8.66
N LYS A 17 10.59 16.36 9.14
CA LYS A 17 11.41 15.46 8.30
C LYS A 17 10.55 14.72 7.29
N GLN A 18 11.19 14.33 6.18
CA GLN A 18 10.57 13.47 5.17
C GLN A 18 11.06 12.04 5.34
N TYR A 19 10.13 11.10 5.39
CA TYR A 19 10.42 9.68 5.23
C TYR A 19 10.13 9.24 3.80
N ILE A 20 11.11 8.63 3.15
CA ILE A 20 11.02 8.15 1.76
C ILE A 20 10.67 6.66 1.76
N GLY A 21 9.49 6.32 1.26
CA GLY A 21 9.03 4.95 1.12
C GLY A 21 9.83 4.13 0.11
N GLY A 22 9.66 2.80 0.18
CA GLY A 22 10.16 1.86 -0.80
C GLY A 22 9.56 2.07 -2.20
N ASN A 23 10.11 1.40 -3.21
CA ASN A 23 9.67 1.50 -4.61
C ASN A 23 8.85 0.28 -5.08
N ASN A 24 8.47 -0.61 -4.15
CA ASN A 24 7.76 -1.86 -4.42
C ASN A 24 6.55 -1.98 -3.50
N TYR A 25 5.36 -2.25 -4.08
CA TYR A 25 4.11 -2.30 -3.33
C TYR A 25 4.11 -3.42 -2.27
N SER A 26 4.86 -4.49 -2.51
CA SER A 26 5.03 -5.61 -1.55
C SER A 26 5.91 -5.25 -0.36
N ASN A 27 6.80 -4.26 -0.49
CA ASN A 27 7.63 -3.78 0.61
C ASN A 27 7.79 -2.25 0.53
N PRO A 28 6.76 -1.50 0.92
CA PRO A 28 6.77 -0.04 0.88
C PRO A 28 7.64 0.57 1.98
N LYS A 29 8.20 -0.23 2.91
CA LYS A 29 8.88 0.23 4.13
C LYS A 29 8.02 1.01 5.12
N TRP A 30 6.69 0.93 4.99
CA TRP A 30 5.73 1.59 5.87
C TRP A 30 5.96 1.30 7.37
N LYS A 31 6.30 0.05 7.70
CA LYS A 31 6.50 -0.37 9.10
C LYS A 31 7.70 0.29 9.78
N GLU A 32 8.69 0.76 9.00
CA GLU A 32 9.93 1.35 9.50
C GLU A 32 9.76 2.80 9.98
N ILE A 33 8.61 3.44 9.73
CA ILE A 33 8.31 4.78 10.25
C ILE A 33 8.08 4.68 11.76
N ASN A 34 8.93 5.32 12.56
CA ASN A 34 8.83 5.31 14.03
C ASN A 34 8.30 6.63 14.61
N GLU A 35 8.08 7.61 13.75
CA GLU A 35 7.60 8.94 14.11
C GLU A 35 6.17 9.12 13.63
N LYS A 36 5.40 9.95 14.33
CA LYS A 36 4.05 10.29 13.93
C LYS A 36 4.04 10.96 12.57
N VAL A 37 3.14 10.50 11.70
CA VAL A 37 2.97 11.04 10.35
C VAL A 37 1.92 12.15 10.37
N ILE A 38 2.17 13.26 9.67
CA ILE A 38 1.22 14.38 9.55
C ILE A 38 0.59 14.49 8.16
N LYS A 39 1.27 13.95 7.13
CA LYS A 39 0.83 14.00 5.73
C LYS A 39 1.54 12.92 4.92
N ILE A 40 0.86 12.36 3.93
CA ILE A 40 1.45 11.37 3.03
C ILE A 40 1.08 11.69 1.59
N PHE A 41 2.06 11.54 0.71
CA PHE A 41 1.91 11.56 -0.74
C PHE A 41 2.17 10.14 -1.24
N PHE A 42 1.13 9.42 -1.65
CA PHE A 42 1.26 8.12 -2.29
C PHE A 42 1.32 8.31 -3.80
N ARG A 43 2.32 7.70 -4.44
CA ARG A 43 2.43 7.65 -5.88
C ARG A 43 1.61 6.49 -6.42
N LEU A 44 0.67 6.82 -7.29
CA LEU A 44 -0.16 5.84 -7.98
C LEU A 44 0.60 5.27 -9.20
N PRO A 45 0.17 4.10 -9.73
CA PRO A 45 0.78 3.50 -10.91
C PRO A 45 0.85 4.36 -12.19
N ASP A 46 0.00 5.37 -12.30
CA ASP A 46 -0.02 6.34 -13.41
C ASP A 46 0.85 7.58 -13.14
N GLU A 47 1.66 7.55 -12.08
CA GLU A 47 2.52 8.63 -11.59
C GLU A 47 1.79 9.82 -10.95
N ASN A 48 0.44 9.81 -10.87
CA ASN A 48 -0.30 10.79 -10.10
C ASN A 48 -0.11 10.57 -8.59
N LEU A 49 -0.39 11.62 -7.82
CA LEU A 49 -0.27 11.58 -6.36
C LEU A 49 -1.65 11.48 -5.70
N PHE A 50 -1.81 10.49 -4.85
CA PHE A 50 -2.90 10.40 -3.89
C PHE A 50 -2.43 10.95 -2.54
N VAL A 51 -3.08 12.00 -2.04
CA VAL A 51 -2.61 12.73 -0.85
C VAL A 51 -3.57 12.53 0.31
N LEU A 52 -3.05 12.08 1.46
CA LEU A 52 -3.77 12.04 2.73
C LEU A 52 -3.12 13.00 3.72
N HIS A 53 -3.94 13.80 4.39
CA HIS A 53 -3.51 14.75 5.41
C HIS A 53 -4.66 15.03 6.39
N ASN A 54 -4.34 15.66 7.53
CA ASN A 54 -5.31 16.02 8.58
C ASN A 54 -6.00 14.81 9.24
N TYR A 55 -5.30 13.68 9.32
CA TYR A 55 -5.69 12.51 10.11
C TYR A 55 -4.79 12.35 11.33
N GLU A 56 -5.32 11.71 12.37
CA GLU A 56 -4.60 11.39 13.61
C GLU A 56 -3.62 10.24 13.41
N LYS A 57 -4.01 9.26 12.57
CA LYS A 57 -3.20 8.11 12.20
C LYS A 57 -3.44 7.73 10.75
N TYR A 58 -2.45 7.09 10.16
CA TYR A 58 -2.46 6.62 8.79
C TYR A 58 -2.13 5.14 8.72
N LEU A 59 -2.64 4.47 7.70
CA LEU A 59 -2.32 3.08 7.44
C LEU A 59 -2.21 2.82 5.94
N TYR A 60 -1.21 2.02 5.58
CA TYR A 60 -1.04 1.45 4.26
C TYR A 60 -1.19 -0.07 4.35
N LEU A 61 -2.08 -0.65 3.55
CA LEU A 61 -2.21 -2.11 3.41
C LEU A 61 -2.16 -2.50 1.93
N ILE A 62 -1.78 -3.74 1.70
CA ILE A 62 -1.92 -4.40 0.40
C ILE A 62 -2.75 -5.67 0.58
N GLU A 63 -3.52 -5.97 -0.45
CA GLU A 63 -4.23 -7.22 -0.61
C GLU A 63 -3.84 -7.79 -1.97
N GLY A 64 -3.60 -9.09 -2.01
CA GLY A 64 -3.12 -9.76 -3.20
C GLY A 64 -3.37 -11.26 -3.15
N SER A 65 -3.32 -11.87 -4.33
CA SER A 65 -3.47 -13.29 -4.57
C SER A 65 -2.10 -13.97 -4.69
N LYS A 66 -2.04 -15.25 -4.37
CA LYS A 66 -0.86 -16.10 -4.54
C LYS A 66 -1.26 -17.27 -5.44
N ASP A 67 -0.75 -17.27 -6.67
CA ASP A 67 -0.99 -18.39 -7.58
C ASP A 67 -0.15 -19.59 -7.14
N PHE A 68 -0.82 -20.71 -6.86
CA PHE A 68 -0.19 -22.01 -6.65
C PHE A 68 -0.27 -22.79 -7.96
N LEU A 69 0.83 -22.84 -8.70
CA LEU A 69 0.96 -23.73 -9.84
C LEU A 69 1.52 -25.07 -9.35
N VAL A 70 0.63 -26.05 -9.18
CA VAL A 70 1.01 -27.44 -8.95
C VAL A 70 1.11 -28.11 -10.32
N ASP A 71 2.32 -28.32 -10.81
CA ASP A 71 2.55 -29.13 -12.01
C ASP A 71 2.50 -30.62 -11.61
N ILE A 72 1.37 -31.27 -11.86
CA ILE A 72 1.10 -32.67 -11.48
C ILE A 72 1.94 -33.66 -12.33
N ARG A 73 2.72 -33.19 -13.31
CA ARG A 73 3.52 -34.04 -14.20
C ARG A 73 5.00 -34.11 -13.86
N LEU A 74 5.49 -33.31 -12.91
CA LEU A 74 6.90 -33.28 -12.52
C LEU A 74 7.04 -33.72 -11.06
N LYS A 75 7.80 -34.80 -10.83
CA LYS A 75 8.16 -35.33 -9.49
C LYS A 75 8.93 -34.33 -8.61
N ASP A 76 9.32 -33.17 -9.16
CA ASP A 76 9.93 -32.06 -8.44
C ASP A 76 8.97 -30.87 -8.41
N VAL A 77 8.29 -30.69 -7.28
CA VAL A 77 7.41 -29.55 -7.02
C VAL A 77 8.26 -28.27 -6.92
N LYS A 78 8.54 -27.62 -8.04
CA LYS A 78 9.04 -26.23 -8.02
C LYS A 78 7.85 -25.30 -7.91
N GLU A 79 7.45 -24.99 -6.68
CA GLU A 79 6.49 -23.94 -6.38
C GLU A 79 7.00 -22.57 -6.88
N LYS A 80 6.70 -22.21 -8.14
CA LYS A 80 6.82 -20.82 -8.59
C LYS A 80 5.59 -20.07 -8.12
N THR A 81 5.55 -19.73 -6.84
CA THR A 81 4.48 -18.89 -6.29
C THR A 81 4.72 -17.46 -6.72
N LYS A 82 3.86 -16.93 -7.59
CA LYS A 82 3.89 -15.53 -8.00
C LYS A 82 2.83 -14.77 -7.21
N SER A 83 3.25 -14.03 -6.19
CA SER A 83 2.34 -13.12 -5.48
C SER A 83 1.98 -11.94 -6.40
N LYS A 84 0.69 -11.61 -6.44
CA LYS A 84 0.15 -10.51 -7.24
C LYS A 84 -0.61 -9.57 -6.31
N VAL A 85 -0.17 -8.32 -6.23
CA VAL A 85 -0.93 -7.28 -5.53
C VAL A 85 -2.12 -6.89 -6.41
N GLU A 86 -3.31 -6.82 -5.81
CA GLU A 86 -4.57 -6.56 -6.51
C GLU A 86 -5.26 -5.30 -5.98
N ASN A 87 -5.15 -5.05 -4.67
CA ASN A 87 -5.66 -3.83 -4.06
C ASN A 87 -4.62 -3.20 -3.15
N ILE A 88 -4.55 -1.87 -3.17
CA ILE A 88 -3.81 -1.06 -2.22
C ILE A 88 -4.84 -0.28 -1.41
N TYR A 89 -4.64 -0.21 -0.10
CA TYR A 89 -5.48 0.58 0.78
C TYR A 89 -4.67 1.69 1.42
N PHE A 90 -5.16 2.92 1.26
CA PHE A 90 -4.69 4.08 2.01
C PHE A 90 -5.78 4.47 2.99
N MET A 91 -5.47 4.45 4.28
CA MET A 91 -6.46 4.76 5.32
C MET A 91 -5.99 5.90 6.22
N GLY A 92 -6.95 6.67 6.71
CA GLY A 92 -6.74 7.73 7.69
C GLY A 92 -7.80 7.69 8.78
N LEU A 93 -7.38 7.76 10.05
CA LEU A 93 -8.25 7.86 11.22
C LEU A 93 -8.42 9.32 11.62
N LYS A 94 -9.66 9.77 11.82
CA LYS A 94 -9.98 11.09 12.37
C LYS A 94 -11.28 11.03 13.15
N ASN A 95 -11.30 11.54 14.38
CA ASN A 95 -12.49 11.63 15.22
C ASN A 95 -13.24 10.29 15.35
N GLY A 96 -12.50 9.19 15.51
CA GLY A 96 -13.08 7.85 15.62
C GLY A 96 -13.63 7.27 14.31
N ILE A 97 -13.46 7.95 13.17
CA ILE A 97 -13.86 7.46 11.84
C ILE A 97 -12.62 7.19 10.99
N VAL A 98 -12.60 6.03 10.34
CA VAL A 98 -11.56 5.64 9.39
C VAL A 98 -12.08 5.81 7.97
N ASP A 99 -11.46 6.74 7.25
CA ASP A 99 -11.59 6.82 5.80
C ASP A 99 -10.65 5.80 5.16
N SER A 100 -11.20 4.90 4.34
CA SER A 100 -10.46 3.86 3.65
C SER A 100 -10.60 4.03 2.14
N TYR A 101 -9.48 4.28 1.48
CA TYR A 101 -9.40 4.41 0.03
C TYR A 101 -8.78 3.16 -0.54
N ARG A 102 -9.59 2.36 -1.24
CA ARG A 102 -9.14 1.17 -1.97
C ARG A 102 -8.83 1.56 -3.40
N VAL A 103 -7.60 1.30 -3.84
CA VAL A 103 -7.16 1.44 -5.22
C VAL A 103 -6.95 0.04 -5.79
N SER A 104 -7.79 -0.34 -6.76
CA SER A 104 -7.61 -1.60 -7.47
C SER A 104 -6.51 -1.46 -8.52
N ILE A 105 -5.62 -2.44 -8.60
CA ILE A 105 -4.48 -2.43 -9.52
C ILE A 105 -4.44 -3.69 -10.39
N PHE A 106 -4.13 -3.49 -11.67
CA PHE A 106 -4.00 -4.56 -12.65
C PHE A 106 -2.55 -4.69 -13.09
N LYS A 107 -1.96 -5.85 -12.84
CA LYS A 107 -0.62 -6.17 -13.31
C LYS A 107 -0.60 -6.30 -14.84
N LYS A 108 0.19 -5.46 -15.50
CA LYS A 108 0.57 -5.57 -16.91
C LYS A 108 1.81 -6.48 -17.05
N SER A 109 2.21 -6.74 -18.30
CA SER A 109 3.54 -7.24 -18.60
C SER A 109 4.64 -6.37 -17.95
N ASN A 110 5.76 -6.99 -17.58
CA ASN A 110 6.93 -6.34 -16.97
C ASN A 110 6.69 -5.65 -15.61
N ASP A 111 5.86 -6.24 -14.74
CA ASP A 111 5.61 -5.77 -13.36
C ASP A 111 5.11 -4.31 -13.24
N ARG A 112 4.59 -3.76 -14.35
CA ARG A 112 3.90 -2.46 -14.36
C ARG A 112 2.46 -2.64 -13.92
N TYR A 113 1.88 -1.64 -13.27
CA TYR A 113 0.48 -1.67 -12.86
C TYR A 113 -0.35 -0.63 -13.64
N LYS A 114 -1.62 -0.94 -13.86
CA LYS A 114 -2.68 0.02 -14.24
C LYS A 114 -3.58 0.23 -13.04
N ILE A 115 -4.19 1.41 -12.94
CA ILE A 115 -5.22 1.71 -11.94
C ILE A 115 -6.57 1.29 -12.51
N GLY A 116 -7.37 0.64 -11.66
CA GLY A 116 -8.80 0.42 -11.88
C GLY A 116 -9.62 1.48 -11.16
N ASP A 117 -10.53 1.03 -10.29
CA ASP A 117 -11.34 1.93 -9.49
C ASP A 117 -10.61 2.41 -8.23
N ILE A 118 -10.93 3.64 -7.83
CA ILE A 118 -10.63 4.16 -6.50
C ILE A 118 -11.96 4.28 -5.75
N THR A 119 -12.13 3.52 -4.68
CA THR A 119 -13.34 3.51 -3.86
C THR A 119 -13.05 4.05 -2.46
N LYS A 120 -13.87 5.00 -1.98
CA LYS A 120 -13.85 5.43 -0.57
C LYS A 120 -14.89 4.67 0.24
N ARG A 121 -14.52 4.21 1.43
CA ARG A 121 -15.41 3.66 2.46
C ARG A 121 -15.10 4.28 3.81
N GLN A 122 -16.07 4.28 4.71
CA GLN A 122 -15.91 4.76 6.07
C GLN A 122 -16.24 3.65 7.06
N TYR A 123 -15.46 3.59 8.13
CA TYR A 123 -15.63 2.62 9.21
C TYR A 123 -15.50 3.34 10.55
N LYS A 124 -16.17 2.84 11.59
CA LYS A 124 -15.85 3.30 12.94
C LYS A 124 -14.54 2.66 13.40
N TRP A 125 -13.76 3.42 14.17
CA TRP A 125 -12.48 2.96 14.71
C TRP A 125 -12.65 1.70 15.57
N GLU A 126 -13.68 1.69 16.41
CA GLU A 126 -14.01 0.58 17.31
C GLU A 126 -14.16 -0.77 16.58
N ASP A 127 -14.69 -0.75 15.34
CA ASP A 127 -14.94 -1.94 14.53
C ASP A 127 -13.66 -2.53 13.91
N ILE A 128 -12.62 -1.71 13.73
CA ILE A 128 -11.45 -2.09 12.92
C ILE A 128 -10.10 -1.98 13.62
N GLN A 129 -10.03 -1.36 14.80
CA GLN A 129 -8.77 -1.10 15.51
C GLN A 129 -7.95 -2.37 15.78
N ASN A 130 -8.62 -3.51 16.00
CA ASN A 130 -7.98 -4.81 16.24
C ASN A 130 -7.77 -5.62 14.97
N LYS A 131 -8.38 -5.21 13.84
CA LYS A 131 -8.30 -5.94 12.57
C LYS A 131 -7.03 -5.63 11.80
N TYR A 132 -6.52 -4.40 11.95
CA TYR A 132 -5.37 -3.92 11.18
C TYR A 132 -4.31 -3.34 12.10
N THR A 133 -3.07 -3.79 11.93
CA THR A 133 -1.90 -3.32 12.68
C THR A 133 -1.03 -2.42 11.81
N GLY A 134 -0.14 -1.64 12.44
CA GLY A 134 0.83 -0.79 11.72
C GLY A 134 0.35 0.63 11.41
N TRP A 135 -0.62 1.14 12.16
CA TRP A 135 -1.01 2.54 12.17
C TRP A 135 0.16 3.43 12.57
N LYS A 136 0.38 4.53 11.84
CA LYS A 136 1.46 5.51 12.03
C LYS A 136 0.91 6.91 12.26
#